data_AF-A0A2M7C1M8-F1
#
_entry.id   AF-A0A2M7C1M8-F1
#
_cell.length_a   1.000
_cell.length_b   1.000
_cell.length_c   1.000
_cell.angle_alpha   90.00
_cell.angle_beta   90.00
_cell.angle_gamma   90.00
#
_symmetry.space_group_name_H-M   'P 1'
#
loop_
_entity.id
_entity.type
_entity.pdbx_description
1 polymer ?
#
loop_
_entity_poly.entity_id
_entity_poly.type
_entity_poly.pdbx_seq_one_letter_code
_entity_poly.pdbx_strand_id
1 'polypeptide(L)'
;AALKNLLMNHWQSAGGVAGKLLPLLSSGGGAIIGIFVNLMLIPVAMFYLLRDWDELLAHLDALIPRHWHDKVHEIGGEVDGVLAEFLRGQIAVMLLMSAFYSLVLWLVGLEFALPIGIVAGMLVFIPYLGMITGLTLATLAAAMQFTEFSSVLWVWAAFAAGQLLEGTLITPWLVGERIGLHPLAVIFALLAAGQVLGFFGVLLALPLSAILLVGLRHGKASYLSSSMYCKP
;
A
#
# COMPACT_ATOMS: atom_id res chain seq x y z
N ALA A 1 33.76 -13.27 48.78
CA ALA A 1 32.51 -14.04 48.54
C ALA A 1 31.42 -13.18 47.89
N ALA A 2 31.11 -11.98 48.38
CA ALA A 2 30.04 -11.11 47.85
C ALA A 2 30.22 -10.65 46.38
N LEU A 3 31.46 -10.34 45.96
CA LEU A 3 31.74 -9.87 44.58
C LEU A 3 31.49 -10.96 43.52
N LYS A 4 31.75 -12.23 43.87
CA LYS A 4 31.56 -13.39 42.98
C LYS A 4 30.08 -13.70 42.79
N ASN A 5 29.28 -13.52 43.85
CA ASN A 5 27.82 -13.66 43.78
C ASN A 5 27.14 -12.51 43.01
N LEU A 6 27.65 -11.27 43.12
CA LEU A 6 27.16 -10.15 42.30
C LEU A 6 27.46 -10.35 40.81
N LEU A 7 28.67 -10.80 40.46
CA LEU A 7 29.04 -11.12 39.07
C LEU A 7 28.24 -12.29 38.50
N MET A 8 27.97 -13.35 39.29
CA MET A 8 27.18 -14.49 38.84
C MET A 8 25.69 -14.15 38.64
N ASN A 9 25.11 -13.28 39.47
CA ASN A 9 23.73 -12.82 39.32
C ASN A 9 23.55 -11.88 38.11
N HIS A 10 24.58 -11.09 37.77
CA HIS A 10 24.59 -10.27 36.56
C HIS A 10 24.88 -11.08 35.28
N TRP A 11 25.57 -12.22 35.38
CA TRP A 11 25.82 -13.11 34.24
C TRP A 11 24.56 -13.87 33.78
N GLN A 12 23.72 -14.32 34.73
CA GLN A 12 22.44 -14.96 34.40
C GLN A 12 21.40 -13.98 33.84
N SER A 13 21.39 -12.73 34.30
CA SER A 13 20.53 -11.68 33.73
C SER A 13 21.04 -11.16 32.38
N ALA A 14 22.36 -11.07 32.19
CA ALA A 14 22.97 -10.81 30.88
C ALA A 14 22.68 -11.94 29.88
N GLY A 15 22.64 -13.21 30.29
CA GLY A 15 22.25 -14.34 29.43
C GLY A 15 20.79 -14.29 28.96
N GLY A 16 19.87 -13.80 29.79
CA GLY A 16 18.46 -13.61 29.41
C GLY A 16 18.22 -12.38 28.51
N VAL A 17 18.96 -11.30 28.72
CA VAL A 17 18.93 -10.10 27.86
C VAL A 17 19.64 -10.39 26.54
N ALA A 18 20.83 -11.01 26.55
CA ALA A 18 21.52 -11.47 25.36
C ALA A 18 20.68 -12.51 24.60
N GLY A 19 20.01 -13.45 25.28
CA GLY A 19 19.10 -14.42 24.67
C GLY A 19 17.84 -13.82 24.04
N LYS A 20 17.42 -12.61 24.45
CA LYS A 20 16.34 -11.83 23.82
C LYS A 20 16.85 -10.88 22.73
N LEU A 21 18.10 -10.39 22.85
CA LEU A 21 18.74 -9.49 21.88
C LEU A 21 19.35 -10.24 20.69
N LEU A 22 19.88 -11.45 20.88
CA LEU A 22 20.45 -12.28 19.82
C LEU A 22 19.44 -12.61 18.72
N PRO A 23 18.19 -13.05 19.02
CA PRO A 23 17.14 -13.23 18.02
C PRO A 23 16.71 -11.92 17.38
N LEU A 24 16.76 -10.80 18.09
CA LEU A 24 16.37 -9.48 17.58
C LEU A 24 17.44 -8.87 16.65
N LEU A 25 18.71 -9.18 16.89
CA LEU A 25 19.85 -8.81 16.04
C LEU A 25 20.03 -9.77 14.87
N SER A 26 19.81 -11.07 15.07
CA SER A 26 19.82 -12.07 13.99
C SER A 26 18.60 -11.97 13.08
N SER A 27 17.43 -11.59 13.62
CA SER A 27 16.26 -11.24 12.79
C SER A 27 16.49 -9.98 11.98
N GLY A 28 17.23 -8.99 12.50
CA GLY A 28 17.65 -7.81 11.75
C GLY A 28 18.56 -8.16 10.56
N GLY A 29 19.58 -8.98 10.76
CA GLY A 29 20.49 -9.43 9.69
C GLY A 29 19.79 -10.32 8.64
N GLY A 30 18.97 -11.27 9.09
CA GLY A 30 18.16 -12.13 8.20
C GLY A 30 17.10 -11.35 7.42
N ALA A 31 16.48 -10.34 8.03
CA ALA A 31 15.51 -9.47 7.36
C ALA A 31 16.18 -8.61 6.28
N ILE A 32 17.39 -8.09 6.52
CA ILE A 32 18.14 -7.33 5.51
C ILE A 32 18.48 -8.21 4.30
N ILE A 33 18.94 -9.45 4.54
CA ILE A 33 19.20 -10.41 3.46
C ILE A 33 17.90 -10.73 2.70
N GLY A 34 16.79 -10.95 3.40
CA GLY A 34 15.49 -11.19 2.79
C GLY A 34 15.00 -10.02 1.93
N ILE A 35 15.17 -8.78 2.40
CA ILE A 35 14.89 -7.57 1.61
C ILE A 35 15.76 -7.54 0.36
N PHE A 36 17.06 -7.82 0.48
CA PHE A 36 17.99 -7.81 -0.65
C PHE A 36 17.65 -8.87 -1.70
N VAL A 37 17.32 -10.09 -1.26
CA VAL A 37 16.85 -11.16 -2.14
C VAL A 37 15.56 -10.76 -2.85
N ASN A 38 14.57 -10.23 -2.12
CA ASN A 38 13.32 -9.77 -2.73
C ASN A 38 13.55 -8.63 -3.72
N LEU A 39 14.45 -7.69 -3.39
CA LEU A 39 14.78 -6.55 -4.25
C LEU A 39 15.41 -6.99 -5.57
N MET A 40 16.14 -8.11 -5.59
CA MET A 40 16.63 -8.72 -6.83
C MET A 40 15.60 -9.62 -7.52
N LEU A 41 14.87 -10.44 -6.76
CA LEU A 41 13.96 -11.43 -7.30
C LEU A 41 12.71 -10.79 -7.91
N ILE A 42 12.16 -9.73 -7.29
CA ILE A 42 10.94 -9.07 -7.76
C ILE A 42 11.11 -8.51 -9.18
N PRO A 43 12.14 -7.70 -9.52
CA PRO A 43 12.34 -7.22 -10.88
C PRO A 43 12.55 -8.34 -11.89
N VAL A 44 13.28 -9.40 -11.52
CA VAL A 44 13.52 -10.55 -12.41
C VAL A 44 12.21 -11.30 -12.66
N ALA A 45 11.45 -11.61 -11.61
CA ALA A 45 10.15 -12.27 -11.72
C ALA A 45 9.16 -11.40 -12.52
N MET A 46 9.13 -10.10 -12.25
CA MET A 46 8.31 -9.14 -13.00
C MET A 46 8.69 -9.13 -14.49
N PHE A 47 9.98 -9.11 -14.82
CA PHE A 47 10.43 -9.15 -16.21
C PHE A 47 9.95 -10.40 -16.94
N TYR A 48 10.14 -11.59 -16.36
CA TYR A 48 9.68 -12.84 -16.97
C TYR A 48 8.15 -12.89 -17.06
N LEU A 49 7.45 -12.45 -16.02
CA LEU A 49 5.99 -12.47 -15.99
C LEU A 49 5.38 -11.50 -17.00
N LEU A 50 5.98 -10.33 -17.22
CA LEU A 50 5.57 -9.38 -18.26
C LEU A 50 5.94 -9.86 -19.66
N ARG A 51 7.12 -10.49 -19.83
CA ARG A 51 7.58 -11.01 -21.12
C ARG A 51 6.73 -12.18 -21.59
N ASP A 52 6.41 -13.10 -20.68
CA ASP A 52 5.73 -14.36 -20.97
C ASP A 52 4.21 -14.25 -20.68
N TRP A 53 3.70 -13.01 -20.54
CA TRP A 53 2.31 -12.73 -20.17
C TRP A 53 1.29 -13.30 -21.15
N ASP A 54 1.49 -13.07 -22.45
CA ASP A 54 0.58 -13.52 -23.50
C ASP A 54 0.54 -15.06 -23.59
N GLU A 55 1.70 -15.71 -23.44
CA GLU A 55 1.78 -17.16 -23.38
C GLU A 55 1.08 -17.71 -22.13
N LEU A 56 1.30 -17.09 -20.96
CA LEU A 56 0.64 -17.49 -19.71
C LEU A 56 -0.89 -17.40 -19.84
N LEU A 57 -1.40 -16.31 -20.41
CA LEU A 57 -2.83 -16.13 -20.66
C LEU A 57 -3.38 -17.16 -21.65
N ALA A 58 -2.65 -17.50 -22.71
CA ALA A 58 -3.08 -18.54 -23.65
C ALA A 58 -3.19 -19.93 -23.00
N HIS A 59 -2.27 -20.27 -22.09
CA HIS A 59 -2.34 -21.52 -21.32
C HIS A 59 -3.53 -21.52 -20.35
N LEU A 60 -3.81 -20.40 -19.69
CA LEU A 60 -4.98 -20.27 -18.82
C LEU A 60 -6.29 -20.34 -19.62
N ASP A 61 -6.32 -19.74 -20.82
CA ASP A 61 -7.48 -19.75 -21.70
C ASP A 61 -7.84 -21.17 -22.17
N ALA A 62 -6.82 -22.00 -22.43
CA ALA A 62 -7.01 -23.40 -22.79
C ALA A 62 -7.63 -24.27 -21.66
N LEU A 63 -7.54 -23.84 -20.40
CA LEU A 63 -8.15 -24.53 -19.26
C LEU A 63 -9.64 -24.17 -19.08
N ILE A 64 -10.13 -23.12 -19.74
CA ILE A 64 -11.51 -22.65 -19.59
C ILE A 64 -12.46 -23.53 -20.43
N PRO A 65 -13.54 -24.09 -19.82
CA PRO A 65 -14.55 -24.79 -20.59
C PRO A 65 -15.20 -23.87 -21.63
N ARG A 66 -15.36 -24.35 -22.87
CA ARG A 66 -15.86 -23.55 -24.01
C ARG A 66 -17.17 -22.78 -23.76
N HIS A 67 -18.03 -23.28 -22.88
CA HIS A 67 -19.31 -22.63 -22.56
C HIS A 67 -19.18 -21.41 -21.62
N TRP A 68 -18.05 -21.26 -20.94
CA TRP A 68 -17.74 -20.08 -20.11
C TRP A 68 -16.81 -19.08 -20.80
N HIS A 69 -16.30 -19.41 -21.99
CA HIS A 69 -15.23 -18.66 -22.66
C HIS A 69 -15.61 -17.19 -22.85
N ASP A 70 -16.75 -16.92 -23.49
CA ASP A 70 -17.28 -15.56 -23.68
C ASP A 70 -17.42 -14.82 -22.35
N LYS A 71 -17.89 -15.51 -21.30
CA LYS A 71 -18.13 -14.89 -20.00
C LYS A 71 -16.85 -14.57 -19.25
N VAL A 72 -15.84 -15.43 -19.33
CA VAL A 72 -14.54 -15.18 -18.70
C VAL A 72 -13.80 -14.05 -19.41
N HIS A 73 -13.85 -13.99 -20.75
CA HIS A 73 -13.28 -12.88 -21.52
C HIS A 73 -13.97 -11.55 -21.22
N GLU A 74 -15.30 -11.54 -21.11
CA GLU A 74 -16.07 -10.35 -20.71
C GLU A 74 -15.65 -9.84 -19.32
N ILE A 75 -15.59 -10.73 -18.33
CA ILE A 75 -15.19 -10.38 -16.95
C ILE A 75 -13.72 -9.93 -16.92
N GLY A 76 -12.84 -10.65 -17.62
CA GLY A 76 -11.40 -10.35 -17.69
C GLY A 76 -11.13 -8.98 -18.31
N GLY A 77 -11.78 -8.66 -19.43
CA GLY A 77 -11.67 -7.35 -20.06
C GLY A 77 -12.22 -6.22 -19.19
N GLU A 78 -13.30 -6.45 -18.44
CA GLU A 78 -13.82 -5.46 -17.50
C GLU A 78 -12.87 -5.24 -16.31
N VAL A 79 -12.29 -6.31 -15.76
CA VAL A 79 -11.28 -6.22 -14.71
C VAL A 79 -10.06 -5.45 -15.21
N ASP A 80 -9.53 -5.77 -16.40
CA ASP A 80 -8.39 -5.08 -17.00
C ASP A 80 -8.67 -3.58 -17.17
N GLY A 81 -9.84 -3.23 -17.71
CA GLY A 81 -10.26 -1.84 -17.85
C GLY A 81 -10.31 -1.07 -16.52
N VAL A 82 -10.92 -1.66 -15.49
CA VAL A 82 -11.02 -1.04 -14.14
C VAL A 82 -9.64 -0.88 -13.52
N LEU A 83 -8.76 -1.87 -13.63
CA LEU A 83 -7.40 -1.81 -13.10
C LEU A 83 -6.55 -0.77 -13.85
N ALA A 84 -6.65 -0.70 -15.17
CA ALA A 84 -5.92 0.25 -15.99
C ALA A 84 -6.34 1.71 -15.67
N GLU A 85 -7.64 1.96 -15.50
CA GLU A 85 -8.15 3.26 -15.08
C GLU A 85 -7.69 3.62 -13.66
N PHE A 86 -7.79 2.69 -12.71
CA PHE A 86 -7.31 2.88 -11.33
C PHE A 86 -5.82 3.22 -11.28
N LEU A 87 -4.97 2.44 -11.96
CA LEU A 87 -3.52 2.66 -11.97
C LEU A 87 -3.17 4.01 -12.61
N ARG A 88 -3.82 4.38 -13.71
CA ARG A 88 -3.60 5.68 -14.37
C ARG A 88 -4.01 6.84 -13.46
N GLY A 89 -5.18 6.74 -12.83
CA GLY A 89 -5.66 7.73 -11.86
C GLY A 89 -4.70 7.85 -10.68
N GLN A 90 -4.27 6.72 -10.12
CA GLN A 90 -3.41 6.71 -8.94
C GLN A 90 -2.00 7.23 -9.21
N ILE A 91 -1.41 6.94 -10.38
CA ILE A 91 -0.13 7.56 -10.78
C ILE A 91 -0.27 9.08 -10.89
N ALA A 92 -1.38 9.57 -11.45
CA ALA A 92 -1.64 11.01 -11.52
C ALA A 92 -1.81 11.63 -10.12
N VAL A 93 -2.50 10.95 -9.20
CA VAL A 93 -2.60 11.36 -7.78
C VAL A 93 -1.22 11.44 -7.13
N MET A 94 -0.38 10.41 -7.29
CA MET A 94 0.98 10.40 -6.72
C MET A 94 1.81 11.57 -7.20
N LEU A 95 1.81 11.83 -8.51
CA LEU A 95 2.59 12.91 -9.12
C LEU A 95 2.09 14.27 -8.64
N LEU A 96 0.77 14.47 -8.64
CA LEU A 96 0.14 15.71 -8.20
C LEU A 96 0.40 15.96 -6.71
N MET A 97 0.28 14.94 -5.87
CA MET A 97 0.53 15.06 -4.43
C MET A 97 2.01 15.23 -4.10
N SER A 98 2.90 14.58 -4.85
CA SER A 98 4.35 14.80 -4.71
C SER A 98 4.69 16.26 -5.02
N ALA A 99 4.19 16.79 -6.13
CA ALA A 99 4.39 18.19 -6.50
C ALA A 99 3.79 19.15 -5.47
N PHE A 100 2.56 18.87 -5.02
CA PHE A 100 1.87 19.69 -4.01
C PHE A 100 2.65 19.73 -2.70
N TYR A 101 3.01 18.58 -2.11
CA TYR A 101 3.72 18.55 -0.84
C TYR A 101 5.11 19.16 -0.94
N SER A 102 5.84 18.90 -2.03
CA SER A 102 7.13 19.55 -2.27
C SER A 102 6.99 21.07 -2.37
N LEU A 103 5.97 21.58 -3.07
CA LEU A 103 5.73 23.01 -3.20
C LEU A 103 5.34 23.64 -1.87
N VAL A 104 4.37 23.06 -1.14
CA VAL A 104 3.87 23.64 0.11
C VAL A 104 4.95 23.60 1.19
N LEU A 105 5.72 22.50 1.32
CA LEU A 105 6.83 22.45 2.27
C LEU A 105 7.96 23.41 1.89
N TRP A 106 8.19 23.63 0.59
CA TRP A 106 9.17 24.62 0.13
C TRP A 106 8.71 26.04 0.47
N LEU A 107 7.42 26.35 0.35
CA LEU A 107 6.84 27.63 0.78
C LEU A 107 6.95 27.86 2.29
N VAL A 108 6.91 26.79 3.09
CA VAL A 108 7.19 26.85 4.54
C VAL A 108 8.67 27.10 4.82
N GLY A 109 9.55 26.93 3.83
CA GLY A 109 10.99 27.15 3.93
C GLY A 109 11.78 25.91 4.37
N LEU A 110 11.20 24.71 4.28
CA LEU A 110 11.87 23.48 4.68
C LEU A 110 12.96 23.09 3.65
N GLU A 111 14.19 22.86 4.08
CA GLU A 111 15.30 22.50 3.18
C GLU A 111 15.07 21.14 2.49
N PHE A 112 14.54 20.18 3.26
CA PHE A 112 14.20 18.85 2.76
C PHE A 112 12.80 18.76 2.14
N ALA A 113 12.20 19.88 1.74
CA ALA A 113 10.86 19.92 1.16
C ALA A 113 10.68 18.99 -0.05
N LEU A 114 11.62 19.00 -1.00
CA LEU A 114 11.54 18.18 -2.21
C LEU A 114 11.54 16.67 -1.90
N PRO A 115 12.58 16.09 -1.26
CA PRO A 115 12.61 14.65 -0.99
C PRO A 115 11.45 14.20 -0.08
N ILE A 116 11.09 14.99 0.93
CA ILE A 116 9.98 14.65 1.83
C ILE A 116 8.65 14.70 1.07
N GLY A 117 8.42 15.72 0.25
CA GLY A 117 7.21 15.84 -0.56
C GLY A 117 7.05 14.71 -1.56
N ILE A 118 8.13 14.30 -2.24
CA ILE A 118 8.12 13.14 -3.14
C ILE A 118 7.78 11.85 -2.39
N VAL A 119 8.44 11.58 -1.26
CA VAL A 119 8.17 10.37 -0.47
C VAL A 119 6.73 10.37 0.05
N ALA A 120 6.26 11.49 0.61
CA ALA A 120 4.90 11.64 1.11
C ALA A 120 3.87 11.41 -0.01
N GLY A 121 4.04 12.06 -1.16
CA GLY A 121 3.14 11.96 -2.30
C GLY A 121 3.13 10.60 -2.98
N MET A 122 4.29 9.94 -3.13
CA MET A 122 4.36 8.57 -3.67
C MET A 122 3.65 7.56 -2.76
N LEU A 123 3.76 7.73 -1.44
CA LEU A 123 3.15 6.85 -0.45
C LEU A 123 1.63 7.05 -0.28
N VAL A 124 1.03 8.03 -0.96
CA VAL A 124 -0.44 8.20 -1.04
C VAL A 124 -1.13 6.99 -1.69
N PHE A 125 -0.39 6.14 -2.42
CA PHE A 125 -0.89 4.84 -2.88
C PHE A 125 -1.53 4.00 -1.76
N ILE A 126 -0.93 4.05 -0.57
CA ILE A 126 -1.43 3.35 0.59
C ILE A 126 -2.18 4.37 1.45
N PRO A 127 -3.48 4.17 1.71
CA PRO A 127 -4.26 5.09 2.51
C PRO A 127 -3.58 5.42 3.84
N TYR A 128 -3.52 6.71 4.16
CA TYR A 128 -2.88 7.29 5.36
C TYR A 128 -1.35 7.12 5.48
N LEU A 129 -0.71 6.22 4.71
CA LEU A 129 0.72 5.96 4.86
C LEU A 129 1.57 7.16 4.45
N GLY A 130 1.24 7.80 3.31
CA GLY A 130 1.93 9.01 2.86
C GLY A 130 1.81 10.17 3.85
N MET A 131 0.63 10.33 4.45
CA MET A 131 0.42 11.31 5.52
C MET A 131 1.28 11.00 6.74
N ILE A 132 1.22 9.78 7.28
CA ILE A 132 1.94 9.40 8.51
C ILE A 132 3.45 9.54 8.30
N THR A 133 3.98 8.97 7.22
CA THR A 133 5.42 8.97 6.93
C THR A 133 5.91 10.37 6.57
N GLY A 134 5.22 11.08 5.69
CA GLY A 134 5.53 12.44 5.28
C GLY A 134 5.49 13.42 6.45
N LEU A 135 4.42 13.39 7.25
CA LEU A 135 4.28 14.26 8.41
C LEU A 135 5.37 13.98 9.44
N THR A 136 5.69 12.70 9.68
CA THR A 136 6.77 12.33 10.61
C THR A 136 8.11 12.88 10.14
N LEU A 137 8.48 12.62 8.88
CA LEU A 137 9.73 13.10 8.30
C LEU A 137 9.81 14.63 8.26
N ALA A 138 8.72 15.30 7.87
CA ALA A 138 8.64 16.76 7.82
C ALA A 138 8.70 17.39 9.21
N THR A 139 8.04 16.79 10.20
CA THR A 139 8.07 17.28 11.58
C THR A 139 9.46 17.13 12.18
N LEU A 140 10.14 16.00 11.96
CA LEU A 140 11.51 15.81 12.40
C LEU A 140 12.46 16.80 11.73
N ALA A 141 12.36 16.97 10.41
CA ALA A 141 13.16 17.94 9.66
C ALA A 141 12.91 19.37 10.15
N ALA A 142 11.65 19.76 10.35
CA ALA A 142 11.29 21.09 10.83
C ALA A 142 11.76 21.35 12.27
N ALA A 143 11.65 20.36 13.16
CA ALA A 143 12.13 20.47 14.54
C ALA A 143 13.66 20.58 14.63
N MET A 144 14.39 20.02 13.66
CA MET A 144 15.84 20.17 13.57
C MET A 144 16.27 21.47 12.90
N GLN A 145 15.50 21.95 11.91
CA GLN A 145 15.84 23.13 11.12
C GLN A 145 15.41 24.45 11.78
N PHE A 146 14.21 24.49 12.36
CA PHE A 146 13.62 25.71 12.92
C PHE A 146 13.70 25.72 14.44
N THR A 147 14.08 26.86 15.01
CA THR A 147 14.11 27.08 16.47
C THR A 147 12.73 27.40 17.03
N GLU A 148 11.83 27.92 16.20
CA GLU A 148 10.48 28.31 16.60
C GLU A 148 9.47 27.18 16.39
N PHE A 149 8.62 26.95 17.39
CA PHE A 149 7.53 25.96 17.28
C PHE A 149 6.45 26.36 16.27
N SER A 150 6.37 27.65 15.92
CA SER A 150 5.45 28.19 14.91
C SER A 150 5.64 27.51 13.54
N SER A 151 6.87 27.21 13.14
CA SER A 151 7.17 26.55 11.86
C SER A 151 6.66 25.12 11.78
N VAL A 152 6.65 24.38 12.90
CA VAL A 152 6.10 23.02 12.95
C VAL A 152 4.59 23.04 12.75
N LEU A 153 3.89 24.04 13.28
CA LEU A 153 2.45 24.22 13.07
C LEU A 153 2.13 24.46 11.59
N TRP A 154 2.97 25.22 10.87
CA TRP A 154 2.80 25.42 9.42
C TRP A 154 2.98 24.13 8.62
N VAL A 155 3.93 23.27 9.00
CA VAL A 155 4.08 21.94 8.40
C VAL A 155 2.83 21.09 8.64
N TRP A 156 2.31 21.08 9.87
CA TRP A 156 1.09 20.31 10.18
C TRP A 156 -0.12 20.85 9.43
N ALA A 157 -0.25 22.17 9.32
CA ALA A 157 -1.29 22.81 8.52
C ALA A 157 -1.18 22.45 7.03
N ALA A 158 0.05 22.40 6.48
CA ALA A 158 0.31 21.96 5.11
C ALA A 158 -0.15 20.51 4.87
N PHE A 159 0.17 19.59 5.78
CA PHE A 159 -0.26 18.20 5.68
C PHE A 159 -1.77 18.04 5.87
N ALA A 160 -2.38 18.78 6.79
CA ALA A 160 -3.83 18.80 6.97
C ALA A 160 -4.55 19.32 5.70
N ALA A 161 -4.06 20.41 5.11
CA ALA A 161 -4.58 20.95 3.86
C ALA A 161 -4.43 19.93 2.72
N GLY A 162 -3.26 19.30 2.60
CA GLY A 162 -3.02 18.24 1.62
C GLY A 162 -3.97 17.06 1.78
N GLN A 163 -4.19 16.58 3.01
CA GLN A 163 -5.08 15.45 3.27
C GLN A 163 -6.55 15.76 2.93
N LEU A 164 -6.99 16.99 3.24
CA LEU A 164 -8.33 17.45 2.85
C LEU A 164 -8.45 17.54 1.33
N LEU A 165 -7.46 18.11 0.66
CA LEU A 165 -7.44 18.26 -0.79
C LEU A 165 -7.41 16.89 -1.49
N GLU A 166 -6.58 15.97 -1.00
CA GLU A 166 -6.52 14.57 -1.44
C GLU A 166 -7.87 13.88 -1.32
N GLY A 167 -8.46 13.89 -0.11
CA GLY A 167 -9.67 13.13 0.19
C GLY A 167 -10.94 13.70 -0.42
N THR A 168 -11.02 15.02 -0.65
CA THR A 168 -12.26 15.68 -1.08
C THR A 168 -12.29 16.05 -2.56
N LEU A 169 -11.15 16.35 -3.16
CA LEU A 169 -11.07 16.85 -4.55
C LEU A 169 -10.29 15.90 -5.44
N ILE A 170 -9.04 15.60 -5.08
CA ILE A 170 -8.11 14.87 -5.96
C ILE A 170 -8.52 13.43 -6.18
N THR A 171 -8.78 12.68 -5.10
CA THR A 171 -9.11 11.25 -5.22
C THR A 171 -10.42 11.04 -5.97
N PRO A 172 -11.51 11.78 -5.67
CA PRO A 172 -12.74 11.70 -6.46
C PRO A 172 -12.56 12.16 -7.91
N TRP A 173 -11.69 13.13 -8.18
CA TRP A 173 -11.48 13.64 -9.54
C TRP A 173 -10.63 12.71 -10.42
N LEU A 174 -9.59 12.11 -9.87
CA LEU A 174 -8.60 11.32 -10.63
C LEU A 174 -8.85 9.82 -10.59
N VAL A 175 -9.35 9.30 -9.47
CA VAL A 175 -9.63 7.87 -9.31
C VAL A 175 -11.12 7.60 -9.49
N GLY A 176 -11.98 8.58 -9.20
CA GLY A 176 -13.41 8.55 -9.52
C GLY A 176 -14.20 7.58 -8.65
N GLU A 177 -15.46 7.90 -8.39
CA GLU A 177 -16.48 7.08 -7.69
C GLU A 177 -16.72 5.66 -8.26
N ARG A 178 -15.88 5.20 -9.20
CA ARG A 178 -16.07 3.98 -10.01
C ARG A 178 -15.98 2.68 -9.22
N ILE A 179 -15.32 2.69 -8.07
CA ILE A 179 -15.27 1.50 -7.22
C ILE A 179 -16.56 1.39 -6.38
N GLY A 180 -17.32 2.47 -6.15
CA GLY A 180 -18.60 2.44 -5.43
C GLY A 180 -18.54 1.78 -4.03
N LEU A 181 -17.34 1.61 -3.48
CA LEU A 181 -17.13 0.92 -2.22
C LEU A 181 -17.46 1.87 -1.07
N HIS A 182 -18.35 1.42 -0.20
CA HIS A 182 -18.57 2.09 1.07
C HIS A 182 -17.22 2.19 1.84
N PRO A 183 -16.89 3.31 2.51
CA PRO A 183 -15.61 3.48 3.22
C PRO A 183 -15.28 2.33 4.18
N LEU A 184 -16.31 1.75 4.80
CA LEU A 184 -16.19 0.57 5.65
C LEU A 184 -15.66 -0.66 4.90
N ALA A 185 -16.09 -0.88 3.66
CA ALA A 185 -15.60 -2.00 2.83
C ALA A 185 -14.12 -1.84 2.51
N VAL A 186 -13.64 -0.61 2.30
CA VAL A 186 -12.21 -0.32 2.10
C VAL A 186 -11.40 -0.67 3.36
N ILE A 187 -11.87 -0.26 4.54
CA ILE A 187 -11.23 -0.61 5.82
C ILE A 187 -11.17 -2.13 6.00
N PHE A 188 -12.29 -2.84 5.76
CA PHE A 188 -12.31 -4.29 5.85
C PHE A 188 -11.38 -4.95 4.84
N ALA A 189 -11.31 -4.45 3.61
CA ALA A 189 -10.39 -4.96 2.60
C ALA A 189 -8.93 -4.78 3.00
N LEU A 190 -8.55 -3.60 3.53
CA LEU A 190 -7.20 -3.33 4.03
C LEU A 190 -6.84 -4.27 5.17
N LEU A 191 -7.75 -4.45 6.14
CA LEU A 191 -7.52 -5.35 7.27
C LEU A 191 -7.44 -6.82 6.82
N ALA A 192 -8.37 -7.27 5.98
CA ALA A 192 -8.39 -8.65 5.51
C ALA A 192 -7.18 -8.97 4.64
N ALA A 193 -6.88 -8.14 3.63
CA ALA A 193 -5.72 -8.33 2.78
C ALA A 193 -4.41 -8.21 3.58
N GLY A 194 -4.34 -7.26 4.52
CA GLY A 194 -3.21 -7.10 5.43
C GLY A 194 -2.94 -8.31 6.32
N GLN A 195 -3.98 -9.03 6.76
CA GLN A 195 -3.81 -10.27 7.52
C GLN A 195 -3.34 -11.44 6.64
N VAL A 196 -3.82 -11.53 5.40
CA VAL A 196 -3.51 -12.67 4.50
C VAL A 196 -2.12 -12.53 3.86
N LEU A 197 -1.78 -11.34 3.36
CA LEU A 197 -0.58 -11.09 2.56
C LEU A 197 0.38 -10.08 3.22
N GLY A 198 0.10 -9.64 4.44
CA GLY A 198 0.93 -8.65 5.14
C GLY A 198 0.93 -7.29 4.44
N PHE A 199 2.10 -6.66 4.36
CA PHE A 199 2.28 -5.37 3.69
C PHE A 199 1.81 -5.35 2.23
N PHE A 200 2.11 -6.41 1.48
CA PHE A 200 1.67 -6.53 0.08
C PHE A 200 0.15 -6.64 -0.05
N GLY A 201 -0.52 -7.20 0.96
CA GLY A 201 -1.97 -7.22 1.01
C GLY A 201 -2.59 -5.85 1.17
N VAL A 202 -2.03 -5.03 2.06
CA VAL A 202 -2.47 -3.63 2.23
C VAL A 202 -2.25 -2.83 0.95
N LEU A 203 -1.09 -3.02 0.30
CA LEU A 203 -0.76 -2.40 -0.99
C LEU A 203 -1.78 -2.77 -2.07
N LEU A 204 -2.14 -4.05 -2.17
CA LEU A 204 -3.02 -4.56 -3.22
C LEU A 204 -4.52 -4.51 -2.85
N ALA A 205 -4.88 -4.02 -1.65
CA ALA A 205 -6.24 -4.11 -1.13
C ALA A 205 -7.28 -3.44 -2.04
N LEU A 206 -6.97 -2.25 -2.56
CA LEU A 206 -7.86 -1.50 -3.43
C LEU A 206 -8.06 -2.19 -4.80
N PRO A 207 -6.99 -2.54 -5.56
CA PRO A 207 -7.11 -3.35 -6.78
C PRO A 207 -7.87 -4.66 -6.58
N LEU A 208 -7.53 -5.42 -5.53
CA LEU A 208 -8.18 -6.69 -5.24
C LEU A 208 -9.66 -6.51 -4.93
N SER A 209 -10.02 -5.44 -4.22
CA SER A 209 -11.43 -5.12 -3.95
C SER A 209 -12.20 -4.80 -5.22
N ALA A 210 -11.58 -4.09 -6.17
CA ALA A 210 -12.19 -3.80 -7.46
C ALA A 210 -12.44 -5.08 -8.27
N ILE A 211 -11.45 -5.98 -8.33
CA ILE A 211 -11.58 -7.29 -8.99
C ILE A 211 -12.72 -8.10 -8.35
N LEU A 212 -12.73 -8.17 -7.01
CA LEU A 212 -13.78 -8.87 -6.26
C LEU A 212 -15.17 -8.28 -6.53
N LEU A 213 -15.29 -6.96 -6.62
CA LEU A 213 -16.56 -6.30 -6.90
C LEU A 213 -17.10 -6.64 -8.30
N VAL A 214 -16.23 -6.62 -9.32
CA VAL A 214 -16.60 -7.03 -10.69
C VAL A 214 -17.07 -8.48 -10.71
N GLY A 215 -16.33 -9.37 -10.03
CA GLY A 215 -16.69 -10.78 -9.88
C GLY A 215 -18.02 -10.97 -9.15
N LEU A 216 -18.26 -10.25 -8.05
CA LEU A 216 -19.51 -10.32 -7.27
C LEU A 216 -20.71 -9.79 -8.05
N ARG A 217 -20.55 -8.72 -8.84
CA ARG A 217 -21.63 -8.19 -9.68
C ARG A 217 -22.06 -9.23 -10.72
N HIS A 218 -21.08 -9.86 -11.37
CA HIS A 218 -21.30 -10.93 -12.33
C HIS A 218 -21.89 -12.20 -11.68
N GLY A 219 -21.37 -12.60 -10.53
CA GLY A 219 -21.89 -13.72 -9.75
C GLY A 219 -23.34 -13.50 -9.31
N LYS A 220 -23.67 -12.29 -8.84
CA LYS A 220 -25.05 -11.91 -8.49
C LYS A 220 -25.98 -11.97 -9.71
N ALA A 221 -25.57 -11.42 -10.85
CA ALA A 221 -26.37 -11.48 -12.07
C ALA A 221 -26.62 -12.93 -12.53
N SER A 222 -25.59 -13.79 -12.43
CA SER A 222 -25.70 -15.21 -12.76
C SER A 222 -26.57 -15.99 -11.76
N TYR A 223 -26.53 -15.64 -10.48
CA TYR A 223 -27.38 -16.26 -9.45
C TYR A 223 -28.84 -15.88 -9.63
N LEU A 224 -29.14 -14.60 -9.85
CA LEU A 224 -30.51 -14.10 -10.04
C LEU A 224 -31.17 -14.61 -11.33
N SER A 225 -30.37 -14.94 -12.34
CA SER A 225 -30.85 -15.57 -13.59
C SER A 225 -30.89 -17.10 -13.54
N SER A 226 -30.40 -17.71 -12.46
CA SER A 226 -30.40 -19.16 -12.31
C SER A 226 -31.80 -19.70 -12.01
N SER A 227 -32.07 -20.90 -12.52
CA SER A 227 -33.29 -21.67 -12.19
C SER A 227 -33.45 -21.94 -10.70
N MET A 228 -32.38 -21.81 -9.90
CA MET A 228 -32.42 -21.96 -8.44
C MET A 228 -33.08 -20.75 -7.76
N TYR A 229 -32.96 -19.55 -8.33
CA TYR A 229 -33.57 -18.32 -7.80
C TYR A 229 -34.96 -18.05 -8.39
N CYS A 230 -35.18 -18.38 -9.67
CA CYS A 230 -36.47 -18.17 -10.35
C CYS A 230 -37.50 -19.28 -10.10
N LYS A 231 -37.21 -20.30 -9.28
CA LYS A 231 -38.21 -21.28 -8.85
C LYS A 231 -39.06 -20.66 -7.72
N PRO A 232 -40.40 -20.70 -7.82
CA PRO A 232 -41.31 -20.11 -6.85
C PRO A 232 -41.27 -20.81 -5.48
#